data_AF-A0A2W5R3B9-F1
#
_entry.id   AF-A0A2W5R3B9-F1
#
_cell.length_a   1.000
_cell.length_b   1.000
_cell.length_c   1.000
_cell.angle_alpha   90.00
_cell.angle_beta   90.00
_cell.angle_gamma   90.00
#
_symmetry.space_group_name_H-M   'P 1'
#
loop_
_entity.id
_entity.type
_entity.pdbx_description
1 polymer ?
#
loop_
_entity_poly.entity_id
_entity_poly.type
_entity_poly.pdbx_seq_one_letter_code
_entity_poly.pdbx_strand_id
1 'polypeptide(L)'
;MTDSTTALRMERHRLAMHLNLLEKDGTHPLDFHVDGAHATPNLVLRAGQSLRSAHSDVRLDYELLRQVFLEALRTRLVELDEKLAGTEGGNLPIEKLQYGDQTEA
;
A
#
# COMPACT_ATOMS: atom_id res chain seq x y z
N MET A 1 14.59 -17.10 4.35
CA MET A 1 13.78 -16.49 3.25
C MET A 1 12.29 -16.40 3.58
N THR A 2 11.73 -17.33 4.37
CA THR A 2 10.32 -17.31 4.83
C THR A 2 9.89 -16.02 5.54
N ASP A 3 10.80 -15.40 6.30
CA ASP A 3 10.48 -14.20 7.09
C ASP A 3 10.27 -12.96 6.20
N SER A 4 11.00 -12.88 5.08
CA SER A 4 10.90 -11.77 4.12
C SER A 4 9.57 -11.81 3.36
N THR A 5 9.19 -12.96 2.83
CA THR A 5 7.90 -13.11 2.13
C THR A 5 6.71 -12.96 3.07
N THR A 6 6.83 -13.42 4.32
CA THR A 6 5.79 -13.23 5.34
C THR A 6 5.62 -11.76 5.68
N ALA A 7 6.71 -11.00 5.83
CA ALA A 7 6.68 -9.56 6.05
C ALA A 7 5.98 -8.82 4.90
N LEU A 8 6.31 -9.16 3.64
CA LEU A 8 5.68 -8.58 2.45
C LEU A 8 4.17 -8.87 2.39
N ARG A 9 3.74 -10.10 2.71
CA ARG A 9 2.32 -10.46 2.77
C ARG A 9 1.57 -9.70 3.87
N MET A 10 2.20 -9.51 5.03
CA MET A 10 1.64 -8.71 6.12
C MET A 10 1.51 -7.24 5.75
N GLU A 11 2.53 -6.66 5.11
CA GLU A 11 2.49 -5.27 4.60
C GLU A 11 1.35 -5.11 3.60
N ARG A 12 1.28 -5.99 2.59
CA ARG A 12 0.20 -5.99 1.58
C ARG A 12 -1.19 -6.07 2.23
N HIS A 13 -1.39 -7.00 3.16
CA HIS A 13 -2.67 -7.15 3.85
C HIS A 13 -3.06 -5.88 4.62
N ARG A 14 -2.11 -5.28 5.35
CA ARG A 14 -2.34 -4.03 6.10
C ARG A 14 -2.75 -2.89 5.18
N LEU A 15 -2.05 -2.71 4.06
CA LEU A 15 -2.37 -1.66 3.09
C LEU A 15 -3.73 -1.89 2.42
N ALA A 16 -4.07 -3.13 2.06
CA ALA A 16 -5.36 -3.47 1.48
C ALA A 16 -6.54 -3.20 2.44
N MET A 17 -6.37 -3.51 3.73
CA MET A 17 -7.36 -3.18 4.76
C MET A 17 -7.56 -1.66 4.89
N HIS A 18 -6.47 -0.90 4.88
CA HIS A 18 -6.53 0.56 4.98
C HIS A 18 -7.16 1.20 3.73
N LEU A 19 -6.83 0.72 2.53
CA LEU A 19 -7.47 1.15 1.28
C LEU A 19 -8.99 0.92 1.35
N ASN A 20 -9.41 -0.28 1.73
CA ASN A 20 -10.83 -0.65 1.86
C ASN A 20 -11.58 0.25 2.85
N LEU A 21 -10.92 0.63 3.95
CA LEU A 21 -11.47 1.57 4.93
C LEU A 21 -11.72 2.94 4.30
N LEU A 22 -10.73 3.52 3.60
CA LEU A 22 -10.83 4.83 2.97
C LEU A 22 -11.82 4.87 1.79
N GLU A 23 -12.00 3.73 1.10
CA GLU A 23 -12.98 3.60 0.02
C GLU A 23 -14.42 3.52 0.56
N LYS A 24 -14.64 2.83 1.68
CA LYS A 24 -15.96 2.66 2.30
C LYS A 24 -16.38 3.85 3.16
N ASP A 25 -15.44 4.47 3.85
CA ASP A 25 -15.66 5.63 4.72
C ASP A 25 -14.94 6.85 4.15
N GLY A 26 -15.68 7.65 3.38
CA GLY A 26 -15.21 8.91 2.84
C GLY A 26 -14.97 10.00 3.88
N THR A 27 -15.24 9.74 5.16
CA THR A 27 -15.01 10.71 6.26
C THR A 27 -13.86 10.30 7.17
N HIS A 28 -13.20 9.18 6.87
CA HIS A 28 -12.13 8.64 7.68
C HIS A 28 -10.98 9.67 7.82
N PRO A 29 -10.56 10.02 9.04
CA PRO A 29 -9.49 11.00 9.23
C PRO A 29 -8.16 10.51 8.64
N LEU A 30 -7.41 11.44 8.03
CA LEU A 30 -6.04 11.18 7.57
C LEU A 30 -5.06 11.68 8.64
N ASP A 31 -4.28 10.77 9.21
CA ASP A 31 -3.21 11.10 10.16
C ASP A 31 -1.89 11.25 9.41
N PHE A 32 -1.24 12.40 9.56
CA PHE A 32 0.05 12.71 8.98
C PHE A 32 1.11 12.74 10.08
N HIS A 33 2.10 11.85 9.93
CA HIS A 33 3.33 11.94 10.68
C HIS A 33 4.37 12.74 9.89
N VAL A 34 5.06 13.66 10.57
CA VAL A 34 6.14 14.44 9.96
C VAL A 34 7.46 13.87 10.45
N ASP A 35 8.12 13.10 9.58
CA ASP A 35 9.44 12.56 9.85
C ASP A 35 10.46 13.69 10.10
N GLY A 36 11.29 13.55 11.13
CA GLY A 36 12.35 14.52 11.47
C GLY A 36 11.90 15.69 12.35
N ALA A 37 10.65 15.74 12.77
CA ALA A 37 10.18 16.77 13.68
C ALA A 37 10.08 16.22 15.12
N HIS A 38 10.98 16.68 16.00
CA HIS A 38 11.16 16.10 17.34
C HIS A 38 9.99 16.28 18.33
N ALA A 39 8.99 17.12 18.01
CA ALA A 39 7.90 17.45 18.93
C ALA A 39 6.59 17.86 18.24
N THR A 40 6.43 17.60 16.94
CA THR A 40 5.24 18.10 16.24
C THR A 40 4.07 17.16 16.49
N PRO A 41 2.91 17.66 16.93
CA PRO A 41 1.73 16.81 17.11
C PRO A 41 1.35 16.16 15.78
N ASN A 42 0.90 14.90 15.84
CA ASN A 42 0.26 14.22 14.73
C ASN A 42 -0.82 15.13 14.12
N LEU A 43 -0.71 15.39 12.83
CA LEU A 43 -1.65 16.25 12.12
C LEU A 43 -2.79 15.36 11.62
N VAL A 44 -3.98 15.53 12.21
CA VAL A 44 -5.17 14.81 11.77
C VAL A 44 -6.04 15.71 10.91
N LEU A 45 -6.22 15.34 9.65
CA LEU A 45 -7.10 16.02 8.70
C LEU A 45 -8.42 15.26 8.58
N ARG A 46 -9.54 15.95 8.84
CA ARG A 46 -10.90 15.40 8.77
C ARG A 46 -11.65 15.90 7.55
N ALA A 47 -12.75 15.23 7.20
CA ALA A 47 -13.65 15.68 6.14
C ALA A 47 -14.08 17.15 6.35
N GLY A 48 -14.07 17.92 5.26
CA GLY A 48 -14.35 19.36 5.27
C GLY A 48 -13.21 20.25 5.77
N GLN A 49 -12.10 19.69 6.26
CA GLN A 49 -10.90 20.44 6.61
C GLN A 49 -9.95 20.56 5.43
N SER A 50 -8.99 21.47 5.55
CA SER A 50 -7.96 21.70 4.56
C SER A 50 -6.64 22.09 5.19
N LEU A 51 -5.53 21.71 4.56
CA LEU A 51 -4.22 22.23 4.88
C LEU A 51 -3.95 23.46 4.02
N ARG A 52 -3.54 24.56 4.65
CA ARG A 52 -3.16 25.79 3.94
C ARG A 52 -1.66 26.00 4.08
N SER A 53 -1.01 26.36 2.98
CA SER A 53 0.37 26.84 3.02
C SER A 53 0.47 28.12 3.85
N ALA A 54 1.49 28.23 4.69
CA ALA A 54 1.76 29.47 5.44
C ALA A 54 2.31 30.60 4.55
N HIS A 55 2.84 30.26 3.37
CA HIS A 55 3.59 31.16 2.50
C HIS A 55 2.97 31.34 1.11
N SER A 56 1.77 30.78 0.88
CA SER A 56 1.04 30.91 -0.38
C SER A 56 -0.45 30.68 -0.17
N ASP A 57 -1.26 31.05 -1.17
CA ASP A 57 -2.72 30.80 -1.18
C ASP A 57 -3.07 29.34 -1.52
N VAL A 58 -2.07 28.46 -1.61
CA VAL A 58 -2.29 27.04 -1.91
C VAL A 58 -2.96 26.36 -0.72
N ARG A 59 -4.05 25.66 -1.03
CA ARG A 59 -4.86 24.90 -0.10
C ARG A 59 -5.02 23.46 -0.61
N LEU A 60 -4.81 22.49 0.27
CA LEU A 60 -5.02 21.08 0.02
C LEU A 60 -6.23 20.64 0.83
N ASP A 61 -7.36 20.47 0.15
CA ASP A 61 -8.59 19.98 0.77
C ASP A 61 -8.49 18.49 1.10
N TYR A 62 -9.23 18.08 2.13
CA TYR A 62 -9.32 16.69 2.55
C TYR A 62 -9.64 15.74 1.38
N GLU A 63 -10.58 16.08 0.51
CA GLU A 63 -10.98 15.18 -0.58
C GLU A 63 -9.86 14.96 -1.60
N LEU A 64 -9.10 16.01 -1.90
CA LEU A 64 -7.93 15.91 -2.77
C LEU A 64 -6.87 15.02 -2.13
N LEU A 65 -6.55 15.25 -0.85
CA LEU A 65 -5.57 14.45 -0.13
C LEU A 65 -6.01 12.99 0.00
N ARG A 66 -7.29 12.74 0.29
CA ARG A 66 -7.86 11.39 0.32
C ARG A 66 -7.68 10.70 -1.03
N GLN A 67 -7.97 11.40 -2.13
CA GLN A 67 -7.80 10.83 -3.47
C GLN A 67 -6.34 10.50 -3.79
N VAL A 68 -5.41 11.39 -3.42
CA VAL A 68 -3.96 11.13 -3.54
C VAL A 68 -3.54 9.91 -2.71
N PHE A 69 -4.05 9.76 -1.48
CA PHE A 69 -3.77 8.59 -0.65
C PHE A 69 -4.32 7.30 -1.25
N LEU A 70 -5.54 7.32 -1.77
CA LEU A 70 -6.14 6.15 -2.42
C LEU A 70 -5.30 5.67 -3.60
N GLU A 71 -4.88 6.59 -4.47
CA GLU A 71 -4.04 6.25 -5.63
C GLU A 71 -2.65 5.77 -5.24
N ALA A 72 -2.04 6.40 -4.22
CA ALA A 72 -0.76 5.96 -3.68
C ALA A 72 -0.83 4.53 -3.09
N LEU A 73 -1.88 4.23 -2.32
CA LEU A 73 -2.10 2.90 -1.73
C LEU A 73 -2.33 1.84 -2.82
N ARG A 74 -3.15 2.15 -3.84
CA ARG A 74 -3.38 1.27 -5.00
C ARG A 74 -2.07 0.95 -5.71
N THR A 75 -1.27 1.97 -6.00
CA THR A 75 0.04 1.81 -6.65
C THR A 75 0.97 0.94 -5.82
N ARG A 76 1.05 1.20 -4.51
CA ARG A 76 1.90 0.43 -3.60
C ARG A 76 1.48 -1.04 -3.48
N LEU A 77 0.19 -1.33 -3.53
CA LEU A 77 -0.31 -2.71 -3.55
C LEU A 77 0.13 -3.44 -4.82
N VAL A 78 0.09 -2.79 -5.98
CA VAL A 78 0.59 -3.38 -7.23
C VAL A 78 2.08 -3.70 -7.14
N GLU A 79 2.91 -2.79 -6.62
CA GLU A 79 4.34 -3.05 -6.41
C GLU A 79 4.60 -4.24 -5.48
N LEU A 80 3.80 -4.39 -4.41
CA LEU A 80 3.93 -5.52 -3.49
C LEU A 80 3.49 -6.83 -4.15
N ASP A 81 2.44 -6.81 -4.98
CA ASP A 81 1.98 -7.96 -5.74
C ASP A 81 3.05 -8.41 -6.74
N GLU A 82 3.70 -7.48 -7.45
CA GLU A 82 4.83 -7.79 -8.34
C GLU A 82 6.03 -8.38 -7.59
N LYS A 83 6.39 -7.84 -6.42
CA LYS A 83 7.47 -8.38 -5.57
C LYS A 83 7.14 -9.77 -5.04
N LEU A 84 5.89 -10.01 -4.64
CA LEU A 84 5.43 -11.32 -4.19
C LEU A 84 5.44 -12.33 -5.33
N ALA A 85 4.95 -11.96 -6.51
CA ALA A 85 5.01 -12.81 -7.71
C ALA A 85 6.46 -13.13 -8.11
N GLY A 86 7.37 -12.15 -8.05
CA GLY A 86 8.80 -12.36 -8.35
C GLY A 86 9.52 -13.22 -7.30
N THR A 87 9.13 -13.14 -6.03
CA THR A 87 9.69 -13.98 -4.96
C THR A 87 9.11 -15.40 -4.94
N GLU A 88 7.87 -15.59 -5.39
CA GLU A 88 7.24 -16.91 -5.55
C GLU A 88 7.66 -17.60 -6.86
N GLY A 89 7.88 -16.83 -7.94
CA GLY A 89 8.31 -17.34 -9.24
C GLY A 89 9.81 -17.68 -9.34
N GLY A 90 10.65 -17.12 -8.47
CA GLY A 90 12.09 -17.35 -8.45
C GLY A 90 12.57 -18.56 -7.66
N ASN A 91 11.66 -19.33 -7.04
CA ASN A 91 12.04 -20.45 -6.18
C ASN A 91 10.98 -21.57 -6.10
N LEU A 92 10.23 -21.78 -7.18
CA LEU A 92 9.60 -23.09 -7.37
C LEU A 92 10.70 -24.03 -7.86
N PRO A 93 11.11 -25.06 -7.10
CA PRO A 93 11.93 -26.11 -7.68
C PRO A 93 11.19 -26.64 -8.89
N ILE A 94 11.90 -26.71 -10.03
CA ILE A 94 11.48 -27.34 -11.29
C ILE A 94 11.41 -28.87 -11.07
N GLU A 95 10.89 -29.34 -9.93
CA GLU A 95 10.71 -30.75 -9.60
C GLU A 95 9.25 -31.20 -9.79
N LYS A 96 8.34 -30.28 -10.16
CA LYS A 96 6.96 -30.62 -10.57
C LYS A 96 6.66 -30.44 -12.06
N LEU A 97 7.69 -30.32 -12.88
CA LEU A 97 7.57 -30.31 -14.35
C LEU A 97 8.23 -31.52 -15.03
N GLN A 98 8.63 -32.55 -14.27
CA GLN A 98 9.12 -33.83 -14.81
C GLN A 98 8.46 -35.04 -14.13
N TYR A 99 7.20 -35.29 -14.49
CA TYR A 99 6.73 -36.63 -14.88
C TYR A 99 6.10 -36.37 -16.24
N GLY A 100 6.81 -36.50 -17.34
CA GLY A 100 7.31 -37.76 -17.86
C GLY A 100 6.83 -37.77 -19.30
N ASP A 101 7.73 -37.40 -20.20
CA ASP A 101 7.53 -37.41 -21.63
C ASP A 101 7.39 -38.88 -22.10
N GLN A 102 6.51 -39.07 -23.08
CA GLN A 102 6.52 -40.13 -24.10
C GLN A 102 5.91 -41.53 -23.84
N THR A 103 5.05 -41.86 -24.80
CA THR A 103 4.89 -43.12 -25.57
C THR A 103 3.91 -44.20 -25.10
N GLU A 104 3.31 -44.79 -26.15
CA GLU A 104 2.45 -45.99 -26.25
C GLU A 104 0.93 -45.73 -26.15
N ALA A 105 0.08 -46.08 -27.12
CA ALA A 105 0.19 -46.75 -28.41
C ALA A 105 -1.06 -46.43 -29.27
#